data_AF-A0A9D3VD83-F1
#
_entry.id   AF-A0A9D3VD83-F1
#
_cell.length_a   1.000
_cell.length_b   1.000
_cell.length_c   1.000
_cell.angle_alpha   90.00
_cell.angle_beta   90.00
_cell.angle_gamma   90.00
#
_symmetry.space_group_name_H-M   'P 1'
#
loop_
_entity.id
_entity.type
_entity.pdbx_description
1 polymer ?
#
loop_
_entity_poly.entity_id
_entity_poly.type
_entity_poly.pdbx_seq_one_letter_code
_entity_poly.pdbx_strand_id
1 'polypeptide(L)'
;MEPSRMTLHRFGNTSSSSLWQELAYMEAKGRVSGGDRVWQIAFGSGFKCNNAVWRALRWTPMGESRGNPWKGEIEEYPVKVPLA
;
A
#
# COMPACT_ATOMS: atom_id res chain seq x y z
N MET A 1 -4.29 -7.72 -5.50
CA MET A 1 -4.51 -6.61 -6.47
C MET A 1 -5.31 -5.45 -5.88
N GLU A 2 -6.18 -5.68 -4.90
CA GLU A 2 -6.96 -4.62 -4.23
C GLU A 2 -6.12 -3.41 -3.76
N PRO A 3 -4.98 -3.55 -3.05
CA PRO A 3 -4.21 -2.37 -2.59
C PRO A 3 -3.83 -1.42 -3.72
N SER A 4 -3.31 -1.96 -4.83
CA SER A 4 -2.96 -1.16 -6.00
C SER A 4 -4.16 -0.44 -6.62
N ARG A 5 -5.31 -1.12 -6.72
CA ARG A 5 -6.54 -0.51 -7.25
C ARG A 5 -7.10 0.56 -6.32
N MET A 6 -7.08 0.35 -5.00
CA MET A 6 -7.59 1.33 -4.03
C MET A 6 -6.67 2.55 -3.95
N THR A 7 -5.36 2.34 -3.91
CA THR A 7 -4.37 3.42 -3.98
C THR A 7 -4.54 4.23 -5.26
N LEU A 8 -4.66 3.57 -6.41
CA LEU A 8 -4.88 4.24 -7.69
C LEU A 8 -6.21 5.01 -7.73
N HIS A 9 -7.30 4.42 -7.21
CA HIS A 9 -8.60 5.07 -7.12
C HIS A 9 -8.53 6.36 -6.29
N ARG A 10 -7.87 6.32 -5.13
CA ARG A 10 -7.84 7.44 -4.19
C ARG A 10 -6.85 8.53 -4.59
N PHE A 11 -5.63 8.15 -4.95
CA PHE A 11 -4.51 9.09 -5.15
C PHE A 11 -4.12 9.29 -6.61
N GLY A 12 -4.65 8.47 -7.52
CA GLY A 12 -4.15 8.41 -8.88
C GLY A 12 -2.74 7.82 -8.96
N ASN A 13 -2.11 7.97 -10.12
CA ASN A 13 -0.72 7.57 -10.31
C ASN A 13 0.21 8.68 -9.80
N THR A 14 0.71 8.50 -8.58
CA THR A 14 1.67 9.40 -7.94
C THR A 14 3.12 9.00 -8.20
N SER A 15 3.38 8.34 -9.33
CA SER A 15 4.68 7.85 -9.76
C SER A 15 5.30 6.89 -8.72
N SER A 16 6.59 7.02 -8.44
CA SER A 16 7.34 6.12 -7.54
C SER A 16 6.76 6.01 -6.12
N SER A 17 6.00 7.01 -5.66
CA SER A 17 5.41 6.99 -4.32
C SER A 17 4.24 6.02 -4.18
N SER A 18 3.62 5.57 -5.29
CA SER A 18 2.43 4.71 -5.24
C SER A 18 2.69 3.37 -4.53
N LEU A 19 3.89 2.80 -4.62
CA LEU A 19 4.26 1.59 -3.89
C LEU A 19 4.15 1.74 -2.36
N TRP A 20 4.53 2.90 -1.84
CA TRP A 20 4.50 3.19 -0.41
C TRP A 20 3.08 3.44 0.05
N GLN A 21 2.26 4.07 -0.80
CA GLN A 21 0.83 4.23 -0.57
C GLN A 21 0.09 2.88 -0.52
N GLU A 22 0.46 1.93 -1.39
CA GLU A 22 -0.04 0.55 -1.36
C GLU A 22 0.40 -0.20 -0.08
N LEU A 23 1.65 -0.05 0.35
CA LEU A 23 2.11 -0.63 1.61
C LEU A 23 1.34 -0.04 2.80
N ALA A 24 1.18 1.28 2.83
CA ALA A 24 0.41 1.96 3.87
C ALA A 24 -1.05 1.51 3.89
N TYR A 25 -1.65 1.21 2.73
CA TYR A 25 -3.00 0.62 2.65
C TYR A 25 -3.04 -0.77 3.29
N MET A 26 -2.05 -1.62 3.02
CA MET A 26 -1.97 -2.96 3.62
C MET A 26 -1.77 -2.89 5.13
N GLU A 27 -0.89 -2.00 5.60
CA GLU A 27 -0.73 -1.73 7.04
C GLU A 27 -2.04 -1.22 7.66
N ALA A 28 -2.73 -0.32 6.98
CA ALA A 28 -4.00 0.24 7.45
C ALA A 28 -5.11 -0.81 7.55
N LYS A 29 -5.14 -1.78 6.64
CA LYS A 29 -6.03 -2.95 6.70
C LYS A 29 -5.58 -4.02 7.72
N GLY A 30 -4.51 -3.78 8.47
CA GLY A 30 -3.96 -4.75 9.41
C GLY A 30 -3.42 -6.01 8.74
N ARG A 31 -3.08 -5.95 7.45
CA ARG A 31 -2.58 -7.08 6.64
C ARG A 31 -1.06 -7.28 6.75
N VAL A 32 -0.39 -6.48 7.58
CA VAL A 32 1.05 -6.56 7.84
C VAL A 32 1.28 -6.63 9.35
N SER A 33 1.88 -7.73 9.80
CA SER A 33 2.18 -8.02 11.19
C SER A 33 3.68 -8.22 11.41
N GLY A 34 4.12 -8.15 12.68
CA GLY A 34 5.52 -8.37 13.03
C GLY A 34 5.98 -9.77 12.61
N GLY A 35 7.09 -9.83 11.87
CA GLY A 35 7.65 -11.06 11.30
C GLY A 35 7.34 -11.28 9.83
N ASP A 36 6.30 -10.64 9.29
CA ASP A 36 5.87 -10.80 7.90
C ASP A 36 6.92 -10.34 6.91
N ARG A 37 6.92 -10.96 5.72
CA ARG A 37 7.74 -10.53 4.59
C ARG A 37 6.86 -9.85 3.55
N VAL A 38 7.23 -8.63 3.19
CA VAL A 38 6.54 -7.85 2.15
C VAL A 38 7.45 -7.75 0.95
N TRP A 39 6.98 -8.22 -0.19
CA TRP A 39 7.68 -8.07 -1.46
C TRP A 39 7.07 -6.92 -2.26
N GLN A 40 7.86 -5.88 -2.52
CA GLN A 40 7.47 -4.76 -3.38
C GLN A 40 8.11 -4.90 -4.75
N ILE A 41 7.28 -4.79 -5.79
CA ILE A 41 7.68 -4.81 -7.19
C ILE A 41 7.10 -3.57 -7.85
N ALA A 42 7.96 -2.77 -8.49
CA ALA A 42 7.54 -1.61 -9.27
C ALA A 42 8.13 -1.61 -10.67
N PHE A 43 7.37 -1.02 -11.58
CA PHE A 43 7.80 -0.70 -12.93
C PHE A 43 7.80 0.81 -13.15
N GLY A 44 8.82 1.29 -13.84
CA GLY A 44 8.94 2.68 -14.27
C GLY A 44 9.12 2.78 -15.78
N SER A 45 9.01 3.99 -16.32
CA SER A 45 9.23 4.24 -17.75
C SER A 45 10.65 3.85 -18.19
N GLY A 46 10.75 3.30 -19.40
CA GLY A 46 12.03 2.89 -20.00
C GLY A 46 12.63 1.60 -19.42
N PHE A 47 11.82 0.53 -19.31
CA PHE A 47 12.23 -0.81 -18.87
C PHE A 47 12.89 -0.88 -17.49
N LYS A 48 12.47 -0.02 -16.56
CA LYS A 48 12.99 -0.03 -15.19
C LYS A 48 12.11 -0.91 -14.31
N CYS A 49 12.74 -1.79 -13.55
CA CYS A 49 12.09 -2.59 -12.52
C CYS A 49 12.81 -2.38 -11.19
N ASN A 50 12.05 -2.19 -10.12
CA ASN A 50 12.56 -2.22 -8.75
C ASN A 50 11.97 -3.43 -8.02
N ASN A 51 12.80 -4.11 -7.25
CA ASN A 51 12.44 -5.28 -6.45
C ASN A 51 13.07 -5.13 -5.06
N ALA A 52 12.24 -5.12 -4.02
CA ALA A 52 12.70 -5.09 -2.63
C ALA A 52 11.85 -6.02 -1.76
N VAL A 53 12.51 -6.79 -0.90
CA VAL A 53 11.86 -7.62 0.13
C VAL A 53 12.14 -7.01 1.49
N TRP A 54 11.07 -6.70 2.21
CA TRP A 54 11.09 -6.14 3.55
C TRP A 54 10.67 -7.20 4.57
N ARG A 55 11.18 -7.10 5.79
CA ARG A 55 10.65 -7.83 6.94
C ARG A 55 10.03 -6.84 7.92
N ALA A 56 8.75 -7.01 8.20
CA ALA A 56 8.07 -6.23 9.23
C ALA A 56 8.67 -6.57 10.59
N LEU A 57 9.26 -5.59 11.27
CA LEU A 57 9.91 -5.82 12.58
C LEU A 57 8.91 -5.80 13.73
N ARG A 58 7.81 -5.10 13.56
CA ARG A 58 6.74 -4.96 14.54
C ARG A 58 5.39 -4.89 13.82
N TRP A 59 4.33 -5.14 14.56
CA TRP A 59 2.99 -4.76 14.12
C TRP A 59 2.84 -3.24 14.23
N THR A 60 2.25 -2.62 13.22
CA THR A 60 2.01 -1.17 13.17
C THR A 60 0.50 -0.91 13.26
N PRO A 61 -0.08 -0.77 14.46
CA PRO A 61 -1.48 -0.42 14.60
C PRO A 61 -1.78 0.96 14.00
N MET A 62 -2.97 1.08 13.40
CA MET A 62 -3.42 2.32 12.76
C MET A 62 -3.34 3.54 13.69
N GLY A 63 -3.63 3.36 14.98
CA GLY A 63 -3.56 4.41 15.99
C GLY A 63 -2.17 4.98 16.26
N GLU A 64 -1.10 4.20 16.01
CA GLU A 64 0.29 4.62 16.25
C GLU A 64 0.96 5.24 15.02
N SER A 65 0.40 5.02 13.82
CA SER A 65 0.93 5.59 12.59
C SER A 65 0.61 7.08 12.49
N ARG A 66 1.46 7.92 13.09
CA ARG A 66 1.42 9.39 12.92
C ARG A 66 1.81 9.75 11.48
N GLY A 67 0.90 9.55 10.53
CA GLY A 67 1.10 9.89 9.12
C GLY A 67 0.67 8.83 8.12
N ASN A 68 0.01 7.73 8.53
CA ASN A 68 -0.53 6.83 7.51
C ASN A 68 -1.65 7.57 6.74
N PRO A 69 -1.52 7.67 5.40
CA PRO A 69 -2.41 8.46 4.58
C PRO A 69 -3.84 7.91 4.55
N TRP A 70 -4.08 6.67 4.98
CA TRP A 70 -5.40 6.02 5.05
C TRP A 70 -6.14 6.21 6.36
N LYS A 71 -5.55 6.91 7.33
CA LYS A 71 -6.18 7.17 8.62
C LYS A 71 -7.52 7.90 8.45
N GLY A 72 -8.57 7.37 9.08
CA GLY A 72 -9.93 7.95 9.07
C GLY A 72 -10.81 7.53 7.90
N GLU A 73 -10.23 7.02 6.81
CA GLU A 73 -10.98 6.67 5.60
C GLU A 73 -10.83 5.19 5.21
N ILE A 74 -9.92 4.43 5.85
CA ILE A 74 -9.63 3.03 5.46
C ILE A 74 -10.86 2.12 5.51
N GLU A 75 -11.81 2.41 6.39
CA GLU A 75 -13.05 1.63 6.54
C GLU A 75 -13.99 1.79 5.34
N GLU A 76 -13.85 2.85 4.54
CA GLU A 76 -14.65 3.09 3.32
C GLU A 76 -14.16 2.25 2.12
N TYR A 77 -13.03 1.56 2.27
CA TYR A 77 -12.42 0.74 1.24
C TYR A 77 -12.57 -0.76 1.55
N PRO A 78 -12.62 -1.65 0.54
CA PRO A 78 -12.51 -1.35 -0.88
C PRO A 78 -13.81 -0.83 -1.49
N VAL A 79 -13.68 0.11 -2.42
CA VAL A 79 -14.79 0.56 -3.27
C VAL A 79 -14.94 -0.34 -4.49
N LYS A 80 -16.16 -0.41 -5.04
CA LYS A 80 -16.43 -1.18 -6.26
C LYS A 80 -15.92 -0.43 -7.48
N VAL A 81 -14.72 -0.80 -7.95
CA VAL A 81 -14.11 -0.28 -9.17
C VAL A 81 -14.40 -1.18 -10.38
N PRO A 82 -14.72 -0.64 -11.57
CA PRO A 82 -15.00 -1.44 -12.78
C PRO A 82 -13.89 -2.44 -13.07
N LEU A 83 -14.25 -3.69 -13.40
CA LEU A 83 -13.28 -4.66 -13.90
C LEU A 83 -12.74 -4.13 -15.24
N ALA A 84 -11.41 -4.13 -15.37
CA ALA A 84 -10.73 -3.82 -16.62
C ALA A 84 -10.55 -5.10 -17.42
#